data_AF-R9LSF6-F1
#
_entry.id   AF-R9LSF6-F1
#
_cell.length_a   1.000
_cell.length_b   1.000
_cell.length_c   1.000
_cell.angle_alpha   90.00
_cell.angle_beta   90.00
_cell.angle_gamma   90.00
#
_symmetry.space_group_name_H-M   'P 1'
#
loop_
_entity.id
_entity.type
_entity.pdbx_description
1 polymer ?
#
loop_
_entity_poly.entity_id
_entity_poly.type
_entity_poly.pdbx_seq_one_letter_code
_entity_poly.pdbx_strand_id
1 'polypeptide(L)'
;MRLSIKNILKTRVSGIVFILMLIIQSLGVMTQFKGNSEAEQVILQFENIMKEAQSEKSMISLLEKKGVPLQDADEFRNYLDWKQKNARSGRELFIKHGKDVFGDTDLLKQYRKILLLNSIYEMDQYAPDEKALANNTFHDFIQEYEMPRIDFDPEKISFVGRLITDHVDEKYSTLKKTTERQMYEWNNLDSATITRGPWLFLVRQLQTDSLIALLIPVLAIFFAVQIILNYRQCGILEMMKLNARRWWAEAAAQVTISFLILVILSYLIPFIGLGLRDGFSGWNAWILMNENSIKLFETKSTAMPLTVQGLSEYPYVNDGLIPMEYSYVIMIKPLIFTVLLEIVKITFYCLLGMMVAMLIANYAVIYGSSLILAGIYIYGNRYSNLLFPLLPFQIEPSFSVSVGNGILSWPLR
;
A
#
# COMPACT_ATOMS: atom_id res chain seq x y z
N MET A 1 -9.67 -34.60 -12.97
CA MET A 1 -9.16 -33.26 -12.59
C MET A 1 -7.71 -33.25 -12.09
N ARG A 2 -7.37 -33.92 -10.97
CA ARG A 2 -6.00 -33.90 -10.39
C ARG A 2 -4.89 -34.31 -11.36
N LEU A 3 -5.10 -35.37 -12.15
CA LEU A 3 -4.12 -35.86 -13.12
C LEU A 3 -3.91 -34.86 -14.28
N SER A 4 -5.00 -34.25 -14.77
CA SER A 4 -4.98 -33.23 -15.82
C SER A 4 -4.21 -31.97 -15.38
N ILE A 5 -4.46 -31.48 -14.15
CA ILE A 5 -3.73 -30.34 -13.58
C ILE A 5 -2.23 -30.67 -13.47
N LYS A 6 -1.89 -31.87 -12.97
CA LYS A 6 -0.49 -32.32 -12.90
C LYS A 6 0.19 -32.34 -14.28
N ASN A 7 -0.54 -32.75 -15.32
CA ASN A 7 -0.01 -32.78 -16.69
C ASN A 7 0.17 -31.37 -17.25
N ILE A 8 -0.79 -30.45 -17.04
CA ILE A 8 -0.65 -29.03 -17.41
C ILE A 8 0.61 -28.44 -16.76
N LEU A 9 0.78 -28.62 -15.45
CA LEU A 9 1.92 -28.06 -14.71
C LEU A 9 3.28 -28.59 -15.19
N LYS A 10 3.33 -29.79 -15.78
CA LYS A 10 4.55 -30.38 -16.37
C LYS A 10 4.85 -29.93 -17.80
N THR A 11 3.96 -29.15 -18.42
CA THR A 11 4.21 -28.66 -19.79
C THR A 11 5.35 -27.65 -19.83
N ARG A 12 6.02 -27.55 -20.99
CA ARG A 12 7.04 -26.53 -21.24
C ARG A 12 6.49 -25.11 -21.06
N VAL A 13 5.24 -24.90 -21.45
CA VAL A 13 4.55 -23.61 -21.31
C VAL A 13 4.44 -23.20 -19.84
N SER A 14 4.00 -24.11 -18.97
CA SER A 14 3.96 -23.87 -17.52
C SER A 14 5.33 -23.50 -16.95
N GLY A 15 6.38 -24.21 -17.38
CA GLY A 15 7.76 -23.90 -16.98
C GLY A 15 8.20 -22.50 -17.40
N ILE A 16 7.97 -22.12 -18.66
CA ILE A 16 8.32 -20.78 -19.19
C ILE A 16 7.55 -19.69 -18.44
N VAL A 17 6.23 -19.85 -18.32
CA VAL A 17 5.35 -18.88 -17.64
C VAL A 17 5.75 -18.71 -16.17
N PHE A 18 6.08 -19.80 -15.49
CA PHE A 18 6.56 -19.76 -14.10
C PHE A 18 7.92 -19.05 -13.96
N ILE A 19 8.88 -19.35 -14.84
CA ILE A 19 10.20 -18.69 -14.84
C ILE A 19 10.06 -17.19 -15.11
N LEU A 20 9.23 -16.79 -16.08
CA LEU A 20 8.96 -15.38 -16.38
C LEU A 20 8.39 -14.65 -15.16
N MET A 21 7.38 -15.24 -14.50
CA MET A 21 6.84 -14.69 -13.26
C MET A 21 7.93 -14.57 -12.19
N LEU A 22 8.71 -15.63 -11.94
CA LEU A 22 9.79 -15.60 -10.94
C LEU A 22 10.84 -14.51 -11.22
N ILE A 23 11.26 -14.34 -12.48
CA ILE A 23 12.21 -13.29 -12.85
C ILE A 23 11.64 -11.92 -12.49
N ILE A 24 10.38 -11.64 -12.84
CA ILE A 24 9.75 -10.35 -12.57
C ILE A 24 9.59 -10.12 -11.06
N GLN A 25 9.15 -11.13 -10.32
CA GLN A 25 9.06 -11.08 -8.87
C GLN A 25 10.43 -10.80 -8.23
N SER A 26 11.49 -11.43 -8.74
CA SER A 26 12.85 -11.22 -8.25
C SER A 26 13.38 -9.81 -8.53
N LEU A 27 13.00 -9.20 -9.66
CA LEU A 27 13.28 -7.78 -9.94
C LEU A 27 12.56 -6.89 -8.91
N GLY A 28 11.31 -7.23 -8.57
CA GLY A 28 10.55 -6.57 -7.50
C GLY A 28 11.27 -6.63 -6.15
N VAL A 29 11.84 -7.79 -5.81
CA VAL A 29 12.67 -7.95 -4.59
C VAL A 29 13.92 -7.06 -4.63
N MET A 30 14.61 -6.94 -5.77
CA MET A 30 15.79 -6.08 -5.90
C MET A 30 15.50 -4.61 -5.61
N THR A 31 14.29 -4.13 -5.90
CA THR A 31 13.89 -2.74 -5.56
C THR A 31 13.82 -2.51 -4.05
N GLN A 32 13.56 -3.55 -3.24
CA GLN A 32 13.61 -3.45 -1.77
C GLN A 32 15.04 -3.38 -1.22
N PHE A 33 16.03 -3.76 -2.03
CA PHE A 33 17.44 -3.69 -1.63
C PHE A 33 18.09 -2.35 -1.98
N LYS A 34 17.42 -1.51 -2.77
CA LYS A 34 17.95 -0.25 -3.31
C LYS A 34 17.37 0.94 -2.52
N GLY A 35 17.78 1.08 -1.27
CA GLY A 35 17.52 2.27 -0.46
C GLY A 35 18.78 2.68 0.30
N ASN A 36 18.93 3.98 0.59
CA ASN A 36 19.95 4.47 1.54
C ASN A 36 19.87 3.68 2.85
N SER A 37 20.92 3.72 3.68
CA SER A 37 20.83 3.08 4.99
C SER A 37 19.59 3.63 5.72
N GLU A 38 18.73 2.77 6.25
CA GLU A 38 17.44 3.18 6.86
C GLU A 38 17.66 4.24 7.96
N ALA A 39 18.83 4.17 8.62
CA ALA A 39 19.29 5.17 9.57
C ALA A 39 19.51 6.56 8.95
N GLU A 40 20.09 6.69 7.76
CA GLU A 40 20.28 7.98 7.08
C GLU A 40 18.97 8.67 6.76
N GLN A 41 17.95 7.91 6.34
CA GLN A 41 16.63 8.47 6.06
C GLN A 41 15.97 9.01 7.34
N VAL A 42 16.07 8.27 8.45
CA VAL A 42 15.56 8.72 9.74
C VAL A 42 16.34 9.92 10.27
N ILE A 43 17.67 9.95 10.11
CA ILE A 43 18.49 11.11 10.45
C ILE A 43 18.03 12.34 9.66
N LEU A 44 17.81 12.21 8.36
CA LEU A 44 17.34 13.29 7.50
C LEU A 44 15.93 13.77 7.88
N GLN A 45 15.05 12.85 8.28
CA GLN A 45 13.73 13.20 8.81
C GLN A 45 13.85 14.09 10.06
N PHE A 46 14.69 13.70 11.04
CA PHE A 46 14.91 14.52 12.23
C PHE A 46 15.58 15.86 11.90
N GLU A 47 16.49 15.91 10.92
CA GLU A 47 17.07 17.16 10.43
C GLU A 47 16.02 18.09 9.81
N ASN A 48 15.04 17.55 9.10
CA ASN A 48 13.94 18.34 8.56
C ASN A 48 13.03 18.88 9.67
N ILE A 49 12.69 18.08 10.68
CA ILE A 49 11.91 18.54 11.85
C ILE A 49 12.63 19.70 12.56
N MET A 50 13.95 19.60 12.75
CA MET A 50 14.73 20.69 13.35
C MET A 50 14.73 21.96 12.49
N LYS A 51 14.85 21.83 11.17
CA LYS A 51 14.79 22.96 10.23
C LYS A 51 13.43 23.62 10.22
N GLU A 52 12.35 22.84 10.24
CA GLU A 52 10.98 23.34 10.30
C GLU A 52 10.74 24.13 11.59
N ALA A 53 11.09 23.56 12.75
CA ALA A 53 10.98 24.26 14.02
C ALA A 53 11.82 25.56 14.06
N GLN A 54 13.00 25.57 13.44
CA GLN A 54 13.81 26.78 13.31
C GLN A 54 13.15 27.84 12.42
N SER A 55 12.51 27.40 11.33
CA SER A 55 11.77 28.27 10.43
C SER A 55 10.57 28.89 11.14
N GLU A 56 9.77 28.09 11.85
CA GLU A 56 8.64 28.57 12.65
C GLU A 56 9.09 29.54 13.75
N LYS A 57 10.22 29.27 14.40
CA LYS A 57 10.79 30.16 15.42
C LYS A 57 11.14 31.53 14.86
N SER A 58 11.62 31.58 13.62
CA SER A 58 11.91 32.85 12.94
C SER A 58 10.65 33.69 12.63
N MET A 59 9.49 33.05 12.50
CA MET A 59 8.21 33.70 12.24
C MET A 59 7.57 34.32 13.48
N ILE A 60 8.02 33.97 14.70
CA ILE A 60 7.44 34.48 15.95
C ILE A 60 7.45 36.02 16.00
N SER A 61 8.54 36.65 15.58
CA SER A 61 8.63 38.12 15.55
C SER A 61 7.60 38.78 14.61
N LEU A 62 7.12 38.06 13.59
CA LEU A 62 6.05 38.52 12.71
C LEU A 62 4.68 38.29 13.34
N LEU A 63 4.49 37.20 14.08
CA LEU A 63 3.26 36.89 14.81
C LEU A 63 3.03 37.91 15.95
N GLU A 64 4.07 38.26 16.71
CA GLU A 64 4.05 39.33 17.71
C GLU A 64 3.61 40.66 17.09
N LYS A 65 4.15 41.02 15.92
CA LYS A 65 3.74 42.23 15.17
C LYS A 65 2.30 42.18 14.66
N LYS A 66 1.75 40.98 14.45
CA LYS A 66 0.35 40.75 14.07
C LYS A 66 -0.61 40.74 15.27
N GLY A 67 -0.12 41.01 16.48
CA GLY A 67 -0.95 41.15 17.68
C GLY A 67 -1.09 39.88 18.52
N VAL A 68 -0.27 38.85 18.29
CA VAL A 68 -0.19 37.70 19.20
C VAL A 68 0.39 38.15 20.55
N PRO A 69 -0.27 37.84 21.69
CA PRO A 69 0.25 38.18 23.01
C PRO A 69 1.65 37.61 23.23
N LEU A 70 2.51 38.38 23.90
CA LEU A 70 3.90 37.98 24.18
C LEU A 70 3.96 36.66 24.95
N GLN A 71 3.04 36.44 25.89
CA GLN A 71 2.96 35.21 26.66
C GLN A 71 2.70 33.99 25.77
N ASP A 72 1.79 34.09 24.80
CA ASP A 72 1.46 32.98 23.90
C ASP A 72 2.60 32.73 22.91
N ALA A 73 3.27 33.80 22.46
CA ALA A 73 4.46 33.72 21.63
C ALA A 73 5.65 33.04 22.36
N ASP A 74 5.82 33.30 23.65
CA ASP A 74 6.86 32.67 24.49
C ASP A 74 6.57 31.18 24.72
N GLU A 75 5.31 30.82 24.95
CA GLU A 75 4.87 29.42 25.09
C GLU A 75 5.07 28.63 23.79
N PHE A 76 4.73 29.25 22.65
CA PHE A 76 5.02 28.68 21.34
C PHE A 76 6.53 28.54 21.10
N ARG A 77 7.35 29.50 21.56
CA ARG A 77 8.82 29.40 21.49
C ARG A 77 9.36 28.23 22.31
N ASN A 78 8.85 28.04 23.52
CA ASN A 78 9.21 26.91 24.40
C ASN A 78 8.87 25.57 23.74
N TYR A 79 7.70 25.48 23.08
CA TYR A 79 7.33 24.31 22.28
C TYR A 79 8.32 24.03 21.15
N LEU A 80 8.70 25.05 20.36
CA LEU A 80 9.65 24.85 19.26
C LEU A 80 11.05 24.45 19.75
N ASP A 81 11.50 24.99 20.88
CA ASP A 81 12.76 24.60 21.52
C ASP A 81 12.72 23.15 22.02
N TRP A 82 11.59 22.74 22.59
CA TRP A 82 11.35 21.34 22.94
C TRP A 82 11.33 20.44 21.70
N LYS A 83 10.63 20.83 20.62
CA LYS A 83 10.55 20.08 19.34
C LYS A 83 11.95 19.84 18.76
N GLN A 84 12.79 20.87 18.74
CA GLN A 84 14.19 20.76 18.32
C GLN A 84 14.98 19.80 19.21
N LYS A 85 14.85 19.91 20.53
CA LYS A 85 15.56 19.05 21.49
C LYS A 85 15.15 17.58 21.32
N ASN A 86 13.85 17.31 21.21
CA ASN A 86 13.31 15.97 20.99
C ASN A 86 13.80 15.37 19.66
N ALA A 87 13.75 16.14 18.56
CA ALA A 87 14.27 15.71 17.26
C ALA A 87 15.78 15.44 17.29
N ARG A 88 16.55 16.26 18.03
CA ARG A 88 18.00 16.06 18.22
C ARG A 88 18.29 14.74 18.93
N SER A 89 17.54 14.40 19.98
CA SER A 89 17.67 13.09 20.65
C SER A 89 17.40 11.93 19.70
N GLY A 90 16.39 12.05 18.83
CA GLY A 90 16.11 11.06 17.79
C GLY A 90 17.27 10.91 16.80
N ARG A 91 17.82 12.03 16.33
CA ARG A 91 18.99 12.04 15.45
C ARG A 91 20.22 11.39 16.11
N GLU A 92 20.50 11.74 17.35
CA GLU A 92 21.65 11.20 18.11
C GLU A 92 21.52 9.69 18.35
N LEU A 93 20.30 9.19 18.61
CA LEU A 93 20.03 7.76 18.72
C LEU A 93 20.48 7.00 17.47
N PHE A 94 20.14 7.50 16.28
CA PHE A 94 20.51 6.86 15.00
C PHE A 94 21.97 7.12 14.59
N ILE A 95 22.58 8.23 14.99
CA ILE A 95 24.03 8.44 14.79
C ILE A 95 24.84 7.45 15.61
N LYS A 96 24.41 7.17 16.84
CA LYS A 96 25.12 6.31 17.77
C LYS A 96 24.91 4.82 17.48
N HIS A 97 23.69 4.42 17.16
CA HIS A 97 23.30 3.01 17.04
C HIS A 97 22.95 2.58 15.61
N GLY A 98 22.86 3.52 14.66
CA GLY A 98 22.58 3.22 13.26
C GLY A 98 21.29 2.40 13.08
N LYS A 99 21.38 1.34 12.27
CA LYS A 99 20.28 0.41 12.00
C LYS A 99 19.92 -0.50 13.18
N ASP A 100 20.81 -0.62 14.17
CA ASP A 100 20.60 -1.55 15.28
C ASP A 100 19.44 -1.11 16.18
N VAL A 101 19.05 0.17 16.10
CA VAL A 101 17.83 0.72 16.72
C VAL A 101 16.58 -0.08 16.33
N PHE A 102 16.52 -0.63 15.12
CA PHE A 102 15.37 -1.44 14.67
C PHE A 102 15.41 -2.88 15.16
N GLY A 103 16.59 -3.39 15.53
CA GLY A 103 16.77 -4.76 16.01
C GLY A 103 16.72 -4.91 17.53
N ASP A 104 16.97 -3.82 18.26
CA ASP A 104 16.96 -3.79 19.72
C ASP A 104 15.62 -3.23 20.25
N THR A 105 14.94 -4.01 21.08
CA THR A 105 13.61 -3.67 21.61
C THR A 105 13.60 -2.37 22.42
N ASP A 106 14.65 -2.09 23.20
CA ASP A 106 14.69 -0.91 24.07
C ASP A 106 15.05 0.35 23.28
N LEU A 107 15.97 0.25 22.32
CA LEU A 107 16.27 1.34 21.40
C LEU A 107 15.06 1.66 20.51
N LEU A 108 14.35 0.64 20.03
CA LEU A 108 13.13 0.80 19.24
C LEU A 108 12.03 1.50 20.03
N LYS A 109 11.84 1.15 21.31
CA LYS A 109 10.91 1.85 22.21
C LYS A 109 11.31 3.32 22.40
N GLN A 110 12.60 3.62 22.57
CA GLN A 110 13.07 5.01 22.68
C GLN A 110 12.77 5.81 21.40
N TYR A 111 13.07 5.23 20.23
CA TYR A 111 12.74 5.84 18.94
C TYR A 111 11.24 6.12 18.79
N ARG A 112 10.38 5.13 19.08
CA ARG A 112 8.93 5.29 19.00
C ARG A 112 8.41 6.35 19.97
N LYS A 113 9.01 6.45 21.16
CA LYS A 113 8.64 7.46 22.16
C LYS A 113 8.89 8.86 21.61
N ILE A 114 10.05 9.08 20.99
CA ILE A 114 10.44 10.37 20.40
C ILE A 114 9.45 10.78 19.30
N LEU A 115 9.11 9.85 18.40
CA LEU A 115 8.12 10.11 17.34
C LEU A 115 6.73 10.38 17.89
N LEU A 116 6.28 9.57 18.84
CA LEU A 116 4.95 9.68 19.43
C LEU A 116 4.75 11.02 20.14
N LEU A 117 5.73 11.43 20.95
CA LEU A 117 5.68 12.74 21.62
C LEU A 117 5.69 13.88 20.61
N ASN A 118 6.47 13.77 19.54
CA ASN A 118 6.46 14.79 18.49
C ASN A 118 5.06 14.93 17.87
N SER A 119 4.45 13.82 17.45
CA SER A 119 3.12 13.83 16.82
C SER A 119 2.02 14.31 17.76
N ILE A 120 2.09 13.97 19.05
CA ILE A 120 1.13 14.39 20.07
C ILE A 120 1.12 15.91 20.22
N TYR A 121 2.28 16.53 20.45
CA TYR A 121 2.33 17.98 20.69
C TYR A 121 2.26 18.79 19.39
N GLU A 122 2.66 18.21 18.26
CA GLU A 122 2.38 18.79 16.95
C GLU A 122 0.88 18.73 16.61
N MET A 123 0.14 17.71 17.06
CA MET A 123 -1.32 17.70 16.94
C MET A 123 -1.96 18.84 17.75
N ASP A 124 -1.48 19.09 18.97
CA ASP A 124 -1.99 20.17 19.82
C ASP A 124 -1.84 21.55 19.17
N GLN A 125 -0.78 21.78 18.39
CA GLN A 125 -0.57 23.02 17.61
C GLN A 125 -1.75 23.36 16.68
N TYR A 126 -2.52 22.37 16.25
CA TYR A 126 -3.64 22.54 15.31
C TYR A 126 -5.00 22.21 15.93
N ALA A 127 -5.07 21.99 17.25
CA ALA A 127 -6.30 21.55 17.92
C ALA A 127 -7.41 22.63 17.85
N PRO A 128 -8.63 22.32 17.39
CA PRO A 128 -9.69 23.31 17.25
C PRO A 128 -10.22 23.90 18.57
N ASP A 129 -10.18 23.11 19.64
CA ASP A 129 -10.66 23.46 20.97
C ASP A 129 -9.95 22.62 22.06
N GLU A 130 -10.24 22.90 23.32
CA GLU A 130 -9.69 22.18 24.47
C GLU A 130 -9.96 20.67 24.40
N LYS A 131 -11.15 20.24 23.93
CA LYS A 131 -11.50 18.82 23.84
C LYS A 131 -10.65 18.07 22.81
N ALA A 132 -10.19 18.78 21.79
CA ALA A 132 -9.36 18.26 20.73
C ALA A 132 -7.86 18.19 21.09
N LEU A 133 -7.45 18.73 22.25
CA LEU A 133 -6.10 18.54 22.76
C LEU A 133 -5.81 17.07 23.08
N ALA A 134 -4.55 16.67 22.97
CA ALA A 134 -4.09 15.31 23.14
C ALA A 134 -4.42 14.76 24.53
N ASN A 135 -4.26 15.58 25.58
CA ASN A 135 -4.59 15.20 26.96
C ASN A 135 -6.07 14.78 27.14
N ASN A 136 -6.96 15.29 26.30
CA ASN A 136 -8.38 14.96 26.32
C ASN A 136 -8.73 13.88 25.29
N THR A 137 -8.15 13.94 24.08
CA THR A 137 -8.42 13.00 22.99
C THR A 137 -7.81 11.61 23.25
N PHE A 138 -6.63 11.56 23.87
CA PHE A 138 -5.87 10.34 24.15
C PHE A 138 -5.60 10.15 25.64
N HIS A 139 -6.52 10.64 26.48
CA HIS A 139 -6.40 10.68 27.93
C HIS A 139 -5.91 9.36 28.54
N ASP A 140 -6.59 8.26 28.20
CA ASP A 140 -6.31 6.93 28.74
C ASP A 140 -4.86 6.49 28.44
N PHE A 141 -4.41 6.72 27.20
CA PHE A 141 -3.05 6.38 26.78
C PHE A 141 -2.00 7.25 27.48
N ILE A 142 -2.24 8.56 27.58
CA ILE A 142 -1.28 9.49 28.22
C ILE A 142 -1.13 9.19 29.72
N GLN A 143 -2.24 8.84 30.40
CA GLN A 143 -2.22 8.42 31.80
C GLN A 143 -1.49 7.10 32.00
N GLU A 144 -1.76 6.09 31.16
CA GLU A 144 -1.15 4.76 31.29
C GLU A 144 0.38 4.79 31.15
N TYR A 145 0.90 5.65 30.27
CA TYR A 145 2.33 5.67 29.92
C TYR A 145 3.13 6.83 30.53
N GLU A 146 2.57 7.55 31.50
CA GLU A 146 3.20 8.64 32.26
C GLU A 146 4.05 9.57 31.37
N MET A 147 3.44 10.16 30.34
CA MET A 147 4.18 11.03 29.42
C MET A 147 4.86 12.18 30.18
N PRO A 148 6.07 12.59 29.73
CA PRO A 148 6.84 13.61 30.43
C PRO A 148 6.03 14.91 30.55
N ARG A 149 6.11 15.53 31.73
CA ARG A 149 5.60 16.89 31.89
C ARG A 149 6.37 17.82 30.97
N ILE A 150 5.63 18.61 30.21
CA ILE A 150 6.12 19.59 29.25
C ILE A 150 6.01 20.99 29.85
N ASP A 151 6.98 21.84 29.50
CA ASP A 151 7.14 23.19 30.05
C ASP A 151 6.42 24.24 29.18
N PHE A 152 5.27 23.87 28.61
CA PHE A 152 4.47 24.75 27.76
C PHE A 152 2.98 24.42 27.83
N ASP A 153 2.14 25.43 27.59
CA ASP A 153 0.67 25.33 27.61
C ASP A 153 0.10 24.95 26.22
N PRO A 154 -0.51 23.74 26.07
CA PRO A 154 -1.08 23.29 24.79
C PRO A 154 -2.15 24.23 24.20
N GLU A 155 -2.95 24.91 25.02
CA GLU A 155 -3.99 25.81 24.52
C GLU A 155 -3.39 27.02 23.80
N LYS A 156 -2.30 27.56 24.36
CA LYS A 156 -1.60 28.72 23.79
C LYS A 156 -0.86 28.35 22.51
N ILE A 157 -0.29 27.15 22.46
CA ILE A 157 0.39 26.64 21.25
C ILE A 157 -0.64 26.42 20.15
N SER A 158 -1.82 25.88 20.46
CA SER A 158 -2.92 25.78 19.51
C SER A 158 -3.29 27.16 18.94
N PHE A 159 -3.49 28.15 19.81
CA PHE A 159 -3.85 29.50 19.39
C PHE A 159 -2.85 30.07 18.37
N VAL A 160 -1.55 29.98 18.67
CA VAL A 160 -0.50 30.49 17.77
C VAL A 160 -0.35 29.63 16.52
N GLY A 161 -0.36 28.31 16.67
CA GLY A 161 -0.14 27.34 15.59
C GLY A 161 -1.18 27.42 14.48
N ARG A 162 -2.44 27.65 14.85
CA ARG A 162 -3.55 27.83 13.90
C ARG A 162 -3.45 29.11 13.07
N LEU A 163 -2.61 30.07 13.45
CA LEU A 163 -2.35 31.29 12.66
C LEU A 163 -1.27 31.10 11.59
N ILE A 164 -0.58 29.95 11.58
CA ILE A 164 0.59 29.69 10.72
C ILE A 164 0.20 29.00 9.40
N THR A 165 -0.98 28.38 9.33
CA THR A 165 -1.41 27.58 8.17
C THR A 165 -2.88 27.80 7.83
N ASP A 166 -3.22 27.73 6.55
CA ASP A 166 -4.62 27.81 6.09
C ASP A 166 -5.33 26.44 6.13
N HIS A 167 -4.57 25.33 6.17
CA HIS A 167 -5.06 23.94 6.21
C HIS A 167 -5.10 23.33 7.62
N VAL A 168 -5.59 24.09 8.60
CA VAL A 168 -5.55 23.70 10.03
C VAL A 168 -6.27 22.37 10.27
N ASP A 169 -7.49 22.23 9.75
CA ASP A 169 -8.34 21.07 10.04
C ASP A 169 -7.78 19.80 9.38
N GLU A 170 -7.25 19.89 8.16
CA GLU A 170 -6.59 18.76 7.50
C GLU A 170 -5.28 18.36 8.19
N LYS A 171 -4.48 19.34 8.67
CA LYS A 171 -3.27 19.07 9.45
C LYS A 171 -3.60 18.36 10.77
N TYR A 172 -4.57 18.88 11.53
CA TYR A 172 -5.03 18.26 12.76
C TYR A 172 -5.52 16.84 12.53
N SER A 173 -6.37 16.62 11.51
CA SER A 173 -6.89 15.29 11.17
C SER A 173 -5.77 14.31 10.80
N THR A 174 -4.79 14.77 10.00
CA THR A 174 -3.63 13.97 9.59
C THR A 174 -2.76 13.58 10.79
N LEU A 175 -2.46 14.53 11.67
CA LEU A 175 -1.66 14.31 12.87
C LEU A 175 -2.38 13.40 13.87
N LYS A 176 -3.68 13.60 14.08
CA LYS A 176 -4.51 12.73 14.91
C LYS A 176 -4.43 11.28 14.44
N LYS A 177 -4.66 11.03 13.15
CA LYS A 177 -4.55 9.68 12.56
C LYS A 177 -3.14 9.12 12.75
N THR A 178 -2.11 9.92 12.46
CA THR A 178 -0.70 9.51 12.59
C THR A 178 -0.37 9.11 14.04
N THR A 179 -0.85 9.89 15.01
CA THR A 179 -0.71 9.62 16.44
C THR A 179 -1.44 8.35 16.85
N GLU A 180 -2.69 8.14 16.42
CA GLU A 180 -3.44 6.90 16.67
C GLU A 180 -2.67 5.66 16.17
N ARG A 181 -2.09 5.74 14.97
CA ARG A 181 -1.24 4.67 14.45
C ARG A 181 0.02 4.47 15.29
N GLN A 182 0.72 5.52 15.69
CA GLN A 182 1.93 5.39 16.51
C GLN A 182 1.63 4.81 17.89
N MET A 183 0.47 5.14 18.49
CA MET A 183 -0.02 4.51 19.73
C MET A 183 -0.35 3.03 19.54
N TYR A 184 -0.98 2.67 18.41
CA TYR A 184 -1.21 1.26 18.08
C TYR A 184 0.10 0.49 17.93
N GLU A 185 1.07 1.05 17.22
CA GLU A 185 2.41 0.48 17.06
C GLU A 185 3.12 0.36 18.41
N TRP A 186 3.00 1.36 19.30
CA TRP A 186 3.54 1.31 20.66
C TRP A 186 3.07 0.07 21.43
N ASN A 187 1.76 -0.19 21.42
CA ASN A 187 1.15 -1.33 22.11
C ASN A 187 1.40 -2.68 21.41
N ASN A 188 1.69 -2.66 20.11
CA ASN A 188 1.88 -3.86 19.29
C ASN A 188 3.23 -3.78 18.58
N LEU A 189 4.30 -4.20 19.27
CA LEU A 189 5.69 -4.15 18.75
C LEU A 189 5.83 -4.82 17.37
N ASP A 190 5.10 -5.92 17.14
CA ASP A 190 5.06 -6.69 15.88
C ASP A 190 4.25 -6.03 14.75
N SER A 191 3.54 -4.93 15.02
CA SER A 191 2.70 -4.23 14.04
C SER A 191 3.38 -3.06 13.33
N ALA A 192 4.63 -2.75 13.71
CA ALA A 192 5.38 -1.64 13.15
C ALA A 192 5.37 -1.70 11.63
N THR A 193 5.19 -0.55 10.97
CA THR A 193 5.32 -0.48 9.52
C THR A 193 6.67 -1.00 9.07
N ILE A 194 6.59 -2.13 8.40
CA ILE A 194 7.67 -2.86 7.79
C ILE A 194 8.29 -1.96 6.71
N THR A 195 9.52 -1.47 6.92
CA THR A 195 10.31 -0.81 5.86
C THR A 195 10.85 -1.83 4.86
N ARG A 196 10.96 -3.10 5.26
CA ARG A 196 11.45 -4.25 4.47
C ARG A 196 10.84 -5.55 4.94
N GLY A 197 10.42 -6.40 4.01
CA GLY A 197 9.96 -7.74 4.38
C GLY A 197 8.91 -8.31 3.45
N PRO A 198 8.42 -9.52 3.76
CA PRO A 198 7.58 -10.30 2.86
C PRO A 198 6.22 -9.65 2.59
N TRP A 199 5.64 -8.99 3.60
CA TRP A 199 4.36 -8.30 3.47
C TRP A 199 4.44 -7.01 2.64
N LEU A 200 5.48 -6.19 2.85
CA LEU A 200 5.72 -5.00 2.02
C LEU A 200 5.97 -5.39 0.57
N PHE A 201 6.74 -6.46 0.34
CA PHE A 201 6.91 -7.01 -0.99
C PHE A 201 5.56 -7.35 -1.63
N LEU A 202 4.73 -8.12 -0.92
CA LEU A 202 3.44 -8.57 -1.44
C LEU A 202 2.50 -7.39 -1.74
N VAL A 203 2.41 -6.41 -0.83
CA VAL A 203 1.62 -5.19 -1.07
C VAL A 203 2.12 -4.42 -2.29
N ARG A 204 3.44 -4.17 -2.41
CA ARG A 204 4.01 -3.47 -3.56
C ARG A 204 3.77 -4.20 -4.87
N GLN A 205 3.83 -5.53 -4.88
CA GLN A 205 3.54 -6.29 -6.10
C GLN A 205 2.08 -6.18 -6.54
N LEU A 206 1.17 -5.88 -5.61
CA LEU A 206 -0.27 -5.79 -5.86
C LEU A 206 -0.78 -4.34 -6.08
N GLN A 207 0.11 -3.35 -6.06
CA GLN A 207 -0.17 -1.92 -6.28
C GLN A 207 -0.22 -1.52 -7.77
N THR A 208 -0.84 -0.36 -8.04
CA THR A 208 -1.09 0.31 -9.35
C THR A 208 0.09 0.30 -10.32
N ASP A 209 1.31 0.54 -9.85
CA ASP A 209 2.52 0.67 -10.70
C ASP A 209 3.35 -0.62 -10.84
N SER A 210 2.83 -1.73 -10.33
CA SER A 210 3.56 -2.98 -10.34
C SER A 210 3.57 -3.64 -11.73
N LEU A 211 4.77 -3.89 -12.25
CA LEU A 211 4.97 -4.64 -13.50
C LEU A 211 4.30 -6.02 -13.46
N ILE A 212 4.24 -6.68 -12.29
CA ILE A 212 3.61 -7.99 -12.19
C ILE A 212 2.09 -7.90 -12.28
N ALA A 213 1.48 -6.86 -11.69
CA ALA A 213 0.04 -6.64 -11.75
C ALA A 213 -0.44 -6.37 -13.19
N LEU A 214 0.41 -5.77 -14.03
CA LEU A 214 0.19 -5.64 -15.46
C LEU A 214 0.38 -6.97 -16.19
N LEU A 215 1.41 -7.74 -15.87
CA LEU A 215 1.83 -8.86 -16.69
C LEU A 215 1.06 -10.17 -16.41
N ILE A 216 0.54 -10.38 -15.19
CA ILE A 216 -0.24 -11.57 -14.83
C ILE A 216 -1.46 -11.77 -15.75
N PRO A 217 -2.30 -10.75 -16.04
CA PRO A 217 -3.41 -10.88 -16.99
C PRO A 217 -2.98 -11.28 -18.41
N VAL A 218 -1.88 -10.70 -18.91
CA VAL A 218 -1.34 -11.01 -20.24
C VAL A 218 -0.87 -12.48 -20.28
N LEU A 219 -0.14 -12.92 -19.24
CA LEU A 219 0.26 -14.31 -19.11
C LEU A 219 -0.92 -15.26 -18.92
N ALA A 220 -1.98 -14.85 -18.25
CA ALA A 220 -3.19 -15.65 -18.08
C ALA A 220 -3.86 -15.94 -19.43
N ILE A 221 -4.03 -14.92 -20.28
CA ILE A 221 -4.55 -15.09 -21.65
C ILE A 221 -3.63 -16.03 -22.43
N PHE A 222 -2.32 -15.75 -22.44
CA PHE A 222 -1.34 -16.53 -23.19
C PHE A 222 -1.34 -18.01 -22.75
N PHE A 223 -1.27 -18.25 -21.45
CA PHE A 223 -1.27 -19.58 -20.86
C PHE A 223 -2.54 -20.34 -21.21
N ALA A 224 -3.70 -19.72 -21.04
CA ALA A 224 -4.98 -20.31 -21.36
C ALA A 224 -5.07 -20.72 -22.84
N VAL A 225 -4.65 -19.83 -23.74
CA VAL A 225 -4.63 -20.11 -25.19
C VAL A 225 -3.74 -21.31 -25.49
N GLN A 226 -2.51 -21.31 -24.99
CA GLN A 226 -1.54 -22.38 -25.27
C GLN A 226 -2.02 -23.75 -24.76
N ILE A 227 -2.58 -23.82 -23.56
CA ILE A 227 -3.10 -25.09 -23.02
C ILE A 227 -4.29 -25.60 -23.83
N ILE A 228 -5.22 -24.73 -24.23
CA ILE A 228 -6.37 -25.15 -25.05
C ILE A 228 -5.94 -25.59 -26.46
N LEU A 229 -4.97 -24.91 -27.07
CA LEU A 229 -4.42 -25.35 -28.36
C LEU A 229 -3.75 -26.72 -28.25
N ASN A 230 -2.99 -26.95 -27.17
CA ASN A 230 -2.40 -28.26 -26.92
C ASN A 230 -3.48 -29.34 -26.69
N TYR A 231 -4.55 -29.03 -25.95
CA TYR A 231 -5.68 -29.94 -25.76
C TYR A 231 -6.39 -30.29 -27.07
N ARG A 232 -6.46 -29.35 -28.02
CA ARG A 232 -6.98 -29.60 -29.36
C ARG A 232 -6.06 -30.52 -30.15
N GLN A 233 -4.76 -30.22 -30.19
CA GLN A 233 -3.77 -31.02 -30.93
C GLN A 233 -3.67 -32.46 -30.43
N CYS A 234 -3.81 -32.67 -29.11
CA CYS A 234 -3.74 -33.99 -28.50
C CYS A 234 -5.08 -34.75 -28.49
N GLY A 235 -6.16 -34.21 -29.06
CA GLY A 235 -7.50 -34.83 -29.04
C GLY A 235 -8.18 -34.85 -27.66
N ILE A 236 -7.54 -34.28 -26.63
CA ILE A 236 -8.06 -34.24 -25.25
C ILE A 236 -9.41 -33.50 -25.19
N LEU A 237 -9.56 -32.43 -25.99
CA LEU A 237 -10.80 -31.65 -26.04
C LEU A 237 -11.98 -32.49 -26.55
N GLU A 238 -11.75 -33.36 -27.54
CA GLU A 238 -12.78 -34.25 -28.12
C GLU A 238 -13.19 -35.32 -27.11
N MET A 239 -12.21 -35.90 -26.41
CA MET A 239 -12.45 -36.84 -25.33
C MET A 239 -13.25 -36.20 -24.18
N MET A 240 -12.95 -34.94 -23.82
CA MET A 240 -13.72 -34.21 -22.80
C MET A 240 -15.17 -33.95 -23.24
N LYS A 241 -15.38 -33.57 -24.50
CA LYS A 241 -16.73 -33.34 -25.07
C LYS A 241 -17.61 -34.60 -25.01
N LEU A 242 -17.01 -35.76 -25.23
CA LEU A 242 -17.72 -37.04 -25.20
C LEU A 242 -18.03 -37.51 -23.76
N ASN A 243 -17.14 -37.22 -22.82
CA ASN A 243 -17.20 -37.78 -21.47
C ASN A 243 -17.97 -36.91 -20.46
N ALA A 244 -18.10 -35.60 -20.69
CA ALA A 244 -18.67 -34.67 -19.71
C ALA A 244 -19.67 -33.67 -20.32
N ARG A 245 -20.86 -33.59 -19.71
CA ARG A 245 -21.91 -32.60 -20.10
C ARG A 245 -21.47 -31.15 -19.92
N ARG A 246 -20.57 -30.88 -18.97
CA ARG A 246 -20.00 -29.54 -18.67
C ARG A 246 -18.50 -29.48 -18.97
N TRP A 247 -18.06 -30.13 -20.04
CA TRP A 247 -16.65 -30.23 -20.44
C TRP A 247 -15.92 -28.87 -20.50
N TRP A 248 -16.59 -27.80 -20.93
CA TRP A 248 -16.02 -26.46 -21.03
C TRP A 248 -15.69 -25.87 -19.65
N ALA A 249 -16.55 -26.11 -18.65
CA ALA A 249 -16.35 -25.67 -17.28
C ALA A 249 -15.23 -26.49 -16.60
N GLU A 250 -15.14 -27.79 -16.89
CA GLU A 250 -14.03 -28.61 -16.41
C GLU A 250 -12.69 -28.20 -17.02
N ALA A 251 -12.64 -27.89 -18.32
CA ALA A 251 -11.46 -27.34 -18.95
C ALA A 251 -11.08 -25.99 -18.33
N ALA A 252 -12.08 -25.13 -18.06
CA ALA A 252 -11.86 -23.82 -17.45
C ALA A 252 -11.32 -23.91 -16.03
N ALA A 253 -11.88 -24.80 -15.22
CA ALA A 253 -11.38 -25.07 -13.89
C ALA A 253 -9.94 -25.61 -13.93
N GLN A 254 -9.64 -26.55 -14.83
CA GLN A 254 -8.29 -27.12 -14.95
C GLN A 254 -7.24 -26.07 -15.32
N VAL A 255 -7.52 -25.24 -16.33
CA VAL A 255 -6.60 -24.19 -16.78
C VAL A 255 -6.43 -23.13 -15.69
N THR A 256 -7.53 -22.63 -15.14
CA THR A 256 -7.51 -21.56 -14.13
C THR A 256 -6.82 -22.01 -12.85
N ILE A 257 -7.14 -23.19 -12.32
CA ILE A 257 -6.49 -23.73 -11.11
C ILE A 257 -4.99 -23.94 -11.37
N SER A 258 -4.62 -24.46 -12.55
CA SER A 258 -3.20 -24.66 -12.88
C SER A 258 -2.45 -23.32 -12.92
N PHE A 259 -3.02 -22.29 -13.53
CA PHE A 259 -2.41 -20.97 -13.57
C PHE A 259 -2.34 -20.31 -12.19
N LEU A 260 -3.39 -20.41 -11.37
CA LEU A 260 -3.40 -19.93 -9.98
C LEU A 260 -2.30 -20.58 -9.15
N ILE A 261 -2.06 -21.89 -9.29
CA ILE A 261 -0.95 -22.59 -8.63
C ILE A 261 0.40 -21.97 -9.03
N LEU A 262 0.60 -21.68 -10.32
CA LEU A 262 1.83 -21.04 -10.80
C LEU A 262 2.02 -19.64 -10.19
N VAL A 263 0.95 -18.84 -10.16
CA VAL A 263 0.96 -17.49 -9.59
C VAL A 263 1.29 -17.56 -8.09
N ILE A 264 0.59 -18.40 -7.31
CA ILE A 264 0.82 -18.58 -5.88
C ILE A 264 2.27 -19.00 -5.62
N LEU A 265 2.79 -19.98 -6.35
CA LEU A 265 4.18 -20.42 -6.19
C LEU A 265 5.18 -19.31 -6.54
N SER A 266 4.87 -18.48 -7.54
CA SER A 266 5.74 -17.38 -7.96
C SER A 266 5.86 -16.28 -6.89
N TYR A 267 4.80 -16.02 -6.12
CA TYR A 267 4.84 -15.11 -4.98
C TYR A 267 5.46 -15.77 -3.75
N LEU A 268 5.16 -17.05 -3.51
CA LEU A 268 5.56 -17.77 -2.31
C LEU A 268 7.08 -17.90 -2.17
N ILE A 269 7.80 -18.16 -3.27
CA ILE A 269 9.25 -18.33 -3.24
C ILE A 269 9.97 -17.04 -2.76
N PRO A 270 9.77 -15.87 -3.39
CA PRO A 270 10.28 -14.59 -2.88
C PRO A 270 9.79 -14.26 -1.47
N PHE A 271 8.51 -14.54 -1.17
CA PHE A 271 7.92 -14.25 0.13
C PHE A 271 8.62 -15.01 1.26
N ILE A 272 8.84 -16.32 1.09
CA ILE A 272 9.60 -17.12 2.06
C ILE A 272 11.05 -16.64 2.14
N GLY A 273 11.69 -16.37 1.00
CA GLY A 273 13.07 -15.89 0.96
C GLY A 273 13.27 -14.59 1.73
N LEU A 274 12.34 -13.63 1.57
CA LEU A 274 12.34 -12.38 2.34
C LEU A 274 12.01 -12.62 3.81
N GLY A 275 11.03 -13.46 4.12
CA GLY A 275 10.65 -13.72 5.51
C GLY A 275 11.72 -14.47 6.32
N LEU A 276 12.52 -15.32 5.69
CA LEU A 276 13.69 -15.94 6.34
C LEU A 276 14.79 -14.93 6.67
N ARG A 277 14.87 -13.82 5.92
CA ARG A 277 15.89 -12.77 6.13
C ARG A 277 15.43 -11.68 7.08
N ASP A 278 14.23 -11.15 6.84
CA ASP A 278 13.71 -9.94 7.48
C ASP A 278 12.62 -10.24 8.53
N GLY A 279 12.20 -11.51 8.66
CA GLY A 279 11.09 -11.93 9.52
C GLY A 279 9.72 -11.77 8.86
N PHE A 280 8.68 -12.27 9.55
CA PHE A 280 7.27 -12.23 9.09
C PHE A 280 6.39 -11.29 9.92
N SER A 281 6.99 -10.41 10.73
CA SER A 281 6.27 -9.39 11.51
C SER A 281 5.55 -8.38 10.60
N GLY A 282 4.55 -7.69 11.15
CA GLY A 282 3.80 -6.61 10.50
C GLY A 282 2.59 -7.03 9.64
N TRP A 283 2.11 -8.27 9.79
CA TRP A 283 0.83 -8.72 9.22
C TRP A 283 -0.39 -7.92 9.77
N ASN A 284 -0.25 -7.34 10.97
CA ASN A 284 -1.23 -6.48 11.63
C ASN A 284 -0.96 -4.98 11.47
N ALA A 285 -0.03 -4.59 10.59
CA ALA A 285 0.26 -3.18 10.38
C ALA A 285 -1.01 -2.41 9.98
N TRP A 286 -1.15 -1.19 10.50
CA TRP A 286 -2.23 -0.30 10.11
C TRP A 286 -1.90 0.37 8.79
N ILE A 287 -2.83 0.28 7.84
CA ILE A 287 -2.77 0.96 6.55
C ILE A 287 -3.93 1.92 6.39
N LEU A 288 -3.72 3.01 5.66
CA LEU A 288 -4.77 3.95 5.31
C LEU A 288 -5.66 3.36 4.24
N MET A 289 -6.96 3.47 4.45
CA MET A 289 -7.98 2.97 3.54
C MET A 289 -9.23 3.85 3.62
N ASN A 290 -9.89 4.08 2.49
CA ASN A 290 -11.23 4.64 2.49
C ASN A 290 -12.25 3.52 2.77
N GLU A 291 -12.70 3.39 4.02
CA GLU A 291 -13.66 2.36 4.42
C GLU A 291 -15.01 2.45 3.70
N ASN A 292 -15.43 3.66 3.35
CA ASN A 292 -16.72 3.87 2.68
C ASN A 292 -16.69 3.32 1.25
N SER A 293 -15.54 3.37 0.58
CA SER A 293 -15.35 2.82 -0.76
C SER A 293 -15.56 1.31 -0.82
N ILE A 294 -15.12 0.54 0.18
CA ILE A 294 -15.39 -0.91 0.24
C ILE A 294 -16.87 -1.18 0.51
N LYS A 295 -17.46 -0.49 1.50
CA LYS A 295 -18.85 -0.73 1.91
C LYS A 295 -19.86 -0.45 0.80
N LEU A 296 -19.60 0.58 -0.01
CA LEU A 296 -20.50 1.02 -1.09
C LEU A 296 -20.07 0.51 -2.47
N PHE A 297 -18.96 -0.23 -2.59
CA PHE A 297 -18.29 -0.51 -3.87
C PHE A 297 -18.06 0.77 -4.71
N GLU A 298 -17.94 1.91 -4.03
CA GLU A 298 -17.70 3.21 -4.66
C GLU A 298 -16.20 3.40 -4.84
N THR A 299 -15.74 3.14 -6.05
CA THR A 299 -14.38 3.44 -6.47
C THR A 299 -14.31 4.91 -6.87
N LYS A 300 -13.51 5.70 -6.15
CA LYS A 300 -13.24 7.09 -6.52
C LYS A 300 -12.02 7.08 -7.44
N SER A 301 -12.27 7.23 -8.75
CA SER A 301 -11.19 7.62 -9.66
C SER A 301 -10.71 9.01 -9.22
N THR A 302 -9.49 9.09 -8.73
CA THR A 302 -8.85 10.37 -8.46
C THR A 302 -7.94 10.68 -9.65
N ALA A 303 -8.10 11.88 -10.23
CA ALA A 303 -7.19 12.37 -11.26
C ALA A 303 -5.85 12.83 -10.68
N MET A 304 -5.71 12.80 -9.35
CA MET A 304 -4.52 13.22 -8.61
C MET A 304 -3.51 12.08 -8.53
N PRO A 305 -2.20 12.38 -8.54
CA PRO A 305 -1.19 11.35 -8.37
C PRO A 305 -1.33 10.68 -7.00
N LEU A 306 -1.12 9.36 -6.96
CA LEU A 306 -1.15 8.61 -5.71
C LEU A 306 0.18 8.77 -4.96
N THR A 307 0.09 8.88 -3.64
CA THR A 307 1.21 8.93 -2.70
C THR A 307 1.33 7.62 -1.97
N VAL A 308 2.54 7.09 -1.90
CA VAL A 308 2.84 5.86 -1.16
C VAL A 308 3.59 6.22 0.12
N GLN A 309 2.98 5.89 1.27
CA GLN A 309 3.58 6.06 2.58
C GLN A 309 3.58 4.74 3.34
N GLY A 310 4.75 4.11 3.45
CA GLY A 310 4.89 2.76 3.99
C GLY A 310 4.12 1.73 3.15
N LEU A 311 3.10 1.11 3.75
CA LEU A 311 2.18 0.17 3.10
C LEU A 311 0.91 0.83 2.55
N SER A 312 0.71 2.12 2.82
CA SER A 312 -0.50 2.85 2.46
C SER A 312 -0.35 3.56 1.12
N GLU A 313 -1.44 3.61 0.38
CA GLU A 313 -1.57 4.38 -0.85
C GLU A 313 -2.78 5.30 -0.69
N TYR A 314 -2.64 6.59 -1.02
CA TYR A 314 -3.74 7.56 -0.98
C TYR A 314 -3.46 8.72 -1.96
N PRO A 315 -4.49 9.42 -2.46
CA PRO A 315 -4.28 10.54 -3.38
C PRO A 315 -3.46 11.66 -2.73
N TYR A 316 -2.53 12.22 -3.48
CA TYR A 316 -1.78 13.41 -3.05
C TYR A 316 -2.72 14.62 -3.05
N VAL A 317 -3.20 14.99 -1.85
CA VAL A 317 -4.09 16.14 -1.64
C VAL A 317 -3.43 17.08 -0.63
N ASN A 318 -3.57 18.40 -0.83
CA ASN A 318 -3.13 19.45 0.10
C ASN A 318 -1.71 19.21 0.65
N ASP A 319 -0.71 19.18 -0.25
CA ASP A 319 0.71 18.96 0.07
C ASP A 319 1.06 17.60 0.72
N GLY A 320 0.21 16.58 0.51
CA GLY A 320 0.46 15.22 0.99
C GLY A 320 -0.18 14.91 2.35
N LEU A 321 -1.13 15.73 2.78
CA LEU A 321 -1.96 15.45 3.96
C LEU A 321 -2.89 14.26 3.71
N ILE A 322 -3.21 13.53 4.77
CA ILE A 322 -4.10 12.37 4.69
C ILE A 322 -5.54 12.88 4.52
N PRO A 323 -6.24 12.50 3.44
CA PRO A 323 -7.62 12.95 3.25
C PRO A 323 -8.53 12.50 4.40
N MET A 324 -9.49 13.34 4.79
CA MET A 324 -10.33 13.09 5.97
C MET A 324 -11.08 11.75 5.91
N GLU A 325 -11.44 11.29 4.71
CA GLU A 325 -12.19 10.06 4.47
C GLU A 325 -11.41 8.76 4.76
N TYR A 326 -10.08 8.81 4.86
CA TYR A 326 -9.25 7.63 5.08
C TYR A 326 -9.14 7.31 6.57
N SER A 327 -9.33 6.06 6.94
CA SER A 327 -9.10 5.56 8.30
C SER A 327 -7.98 4.52 8.31
N TYR A 328 -7.39 4.29 9.48
CA TYR A 328 -6.45 3.20 9.66
C TYR A 328 -7.19 1.88 9.85
N VAL A 329 -6.82 0.90 9.03
CA VAL A 329 -7.36 -0.45 9.10
C VAL A 329 -6.21 -1.45 9.14
N ILE A 330 -6.40 -2.54 9.89
CA ILE A 330 -5.44 -3.65 9.93
C ILE A 330 -5.29 -4.22 8.51
N MET A 331 -4.06 -4.20 7.98
CA MET A 331 -3.69 -4.58 6.60
C MET A 331 -4.29 -5.91 6.14
N ILE A 332 -4.39 -6.90 7.03
CA ILE A 332 -4.90 -8.23 6.66
C ILE A 332 -6.32 -8.17 6.07
N LYS A 333 -7.16 -7.22 6.50
CA LYS A 333 -8.55 -7.08 6.01
C LYS A 333 -8.58 -6.71 4.51
N PRO A 334 -7.98 -5.58 4.07
CA PRO A 334 -7.90 -5.24 2.65
C PRO A 334 -7.05 -6.25 1.87
N LEU A 335 -6.06 -6.89 2.48
CA LEU A 335 -5.25 -7.91 1.81
C LEU A 335 -6.08 -9.16 1.43
N ILE A 336 -6.95 -9.64 2.31
CA ILE A 336 -7.86 -10.75 1.98
C ILE A 336 -8.77 -10.37 0.80
N PHE A 337 -9.32 -9.16 0.82
CA PHE A 337 -10.14 -8.65 -0.28
C PHE A 337 -9.35 -8.53 -1.59
N THR A 338 -8.10 -8.05 -1.51
CA THR A 338 -7.15 -7.98 -2.63
C THR A 338 -6.93 -9.35 -3.27
N VAL A 339 -6.67 -10.38 -2.47
CA VAL A 339 -6.46 -11.75 -2.96
C VAL A 339 -7.72 -12.28 -3.67
N LEU A 340 -8.91 -12.02 -3.11
CA LEU A 340 -10.17 -12.41 -3.74
C LEU A 340 -10.36 -11.72 -5.10
N LEU A 341 -10.11 -10.41 -5.17
CA LEU A 341 -10.17 -9.65 -6.42
C LEU A 341 -9.16 -10.15 -7.46
N GLU A 342 -7.95 -10.50 -7.03
CA GLU A 342 -6.92 -11.06 -7.93
C GLU A 342 -7.34 -12.42 -8.49
N ILE A 343 -7.93 -13.30 -7.67
CA ILE A 343 -8.48 -14.58 -8.14
C ILE A 343 -9.57 -14.36 -9.18
N VAL A 344 -10.49 -13.41 -8.96
CA VAL A 344 -11.56 -13.07 -9.91
C VAL A 344 -10.95 -12.53 -11.21
N LYS A 345 -9.98 -11.62 -11.11
CA LYS A 345 -9.26 -11.03 -12.26
C LYS A 345 -8.57 -12.13 -13.07
N ILE A 346 -7.78 -12.99 -12.44
CA ILE A 346 -7.10 -14.11 -13.10
C ILE A 346 -8.10 -15.06 -13.78
N THR A 347 -9.19 -15.39 -13.09
CA THR A 347 -10.24 -16.27 -13.64
C THR A 347 -10.85 -15.66 -14.90
N PHE A 348 -11.15 -14.37 -14.88
CA PHE A 348 -11.68 -13.65 -16.03
C PHE A 348 -10.73 -13.71 -17.24
N TYR A 349 -9.44 -13.39 -17.06
CA TYR A 349 -8.47 -13.38 -18.15
C TYR A 349 -8.14 -14.77 -18.70
N CYS A 350 -8.13 -15.80 -17.83
CA CYS A 350 -8.07 -17.20 -18.26
C CYS A 350 -9.27 -17.57 -19.15
N LEU A 351 -10.49 -17.24 -18.73
CA LEU A 351 -11.70 -17.50 -19.49
C LEU A 351 -11.70 -16.76 -20.84
N LEU A 352 -11.24 -15.50 -20.86
CA LEU A 352 -11.10 -14.72 -22.09
C LEU A 352 -10.15 -15.39 -23.08
N GLY A 353 -8.96 -15.81 -22.63
CA GLY A 353 -8.00 -16.53 -23.46
C GLY A 353 -8.54 -17.87 -23.97
N MET A 354 -9.25 -18.60 -23.11
CA MET A 354 -9.93 -19.83 -23.51
C MET A 354 -11.00 -19.59 -24.57
N MET A 355 -11.80 -18.54 -24.44
CA MET A 355 -12.85 -18.20 -25.39
C MET A 355 -12.27 -17.94 -26.79
N VAL A 356 -11.19 -17.15 -26.88
CA VAL A 356 -10.48 -16.90 -28.14
C VAL A 356 -9.98 -18.21 -28.75
N ALA A 357 -9.32 -19.04 -27.92
CA ALA A 357 -8.78 -20.31 -28.38
C ALA A 357 -9.87 -21.31 -28.78
N MET A 358 -11.07 -21.25 -28.19
CA MET A 358 -12.17 -22.16 -28.50
C MET A 358 -13.04 -21.74 -29.69
N LEU A 359 -13.22 -20.44 -29.91
CA LEU A 359 -14.11 -19.94 -30.97
C LEU A 359 -13.44 -19.90 -32.35
N ILE A 360 -12.12 -19.75 -32.40
CA ILE A 360 -11.39 -19.57 -33.65
C ILE A 360 -10.72 -20.90 -34.03
N ALA A 361 -10.82 -21.28 -35.31
CA ALA A 361 -10.21 -22.49 -35.83
C ALA A 361 -8.76 -22.28 -36.30
N ASN A 362 -8.46 -21.11 -36.88
CA ASN A 362 -7.15 -20.79 -37.42
C ASN A 362 -6.17 -20.36 -36.32
N TYR A 363 -5.09 -21.12 -36.16
CA TYR A 363 -4.02 -20.85 -35.19
C TYR A 363 -3.41 -19.45 -35.31
N ALA A 364 -3.19 -18.94 -36.53
CA ALA A 364 -2.61 -17.61 -36.74
C ALA A 364 -3.55 -16.49 -36.24
N VAL A 365 -4.86 -16.66 -36.47
CA VAL A 365 -5.89 -15.71 -36.02
C VAL A 365 -6.06 -15.77 -34.50
N ILE A 366 -5.91 -16.94 -33.88
CA ILE A 366 -5.91 -17.08 -32.41
C ILE A 366 -4.77 -16.26 -31.81
N TYR A 367 -3.54 -16.46 -32.29
CA TYR A 367 -2.38 -15.72 -31.80
C TYR A 367 -2.50 -14.20 -32.02
N GLY A 368 -2.98 -13.78 -33.21
CA GLY A 368 -3.23 -12.37 -33.51
C GLY A 368 -4.26 -11.74 -32.57
N SER A 369 -5.41 -12.39 -32.38
CA SER A 369 -6.48 -11.90 -31.50
C SER A 369 -6.04 -11.83 -30.03
N SER A 370 -5.30 -12.83 -29.55
CA SER A 370 -4.76 -12.81 -28.18
C SER A 370 -3.75 -11.68 -27.97
N LEU A 371 -2.91 -11.40 -28.96
CA LEU A 371 -1.94 -10.29 -28.89
C LEU A 371 -2.65 -8.93 -28.94
N ILE A 372 -3.71 -8.79 -29.74
CA ILE A 372 -4.56 -7.58 -29.75
C ILE A 372 -5.22 -7.38 -28.38
N LEU A 373 -5.78 -8.43 -27.76
CA LEU A 373 -6.38 -8.33 -26.42
C LEU A 373 -5.37 -7.92 -25.36
N ALA A 374 -4.17 -8.50 -25.39
CA ALA A 374 -3.07 -8.09 -24.52
C ALA A 374 -2.68 -6.62 -24.76
N GLY A 375 -2.61 -6.19 -26.02
CA GLY A 375 -2.33 -4.80 -26.39
C GLY A 375 -3.41 -3.82 -25.91
N ILE A 376 -4.69 -4.16 -26.06
CA ILE A 376 -5.83 -3.38 -25.56
C ILE A 376 -5.76 -3.27 -24.04
N TYR A 377 -5.46 -4.37 -23.34
CA TYR A 377 -5.28 -4.34 -21.89
C TYR A 377 -4.13 -3.42 -21.46
N ILE A 378 -2.94 -3.56 -22.07
CA ILE A 378 -1.76 -2.74 -21.73
C ILE A 378 -2.01 -1.27 -22.03
N TYR A 379 -2.57 -0.96 -23.20
CA TYR A 379 -2.91 0.41 -23.58
C TYR A 379 -3.94 1.00 -22.60
N GLY A 380 -4.97 0.23 -22.28
CA GLY A 380 -5.99 0.62 -21.33
C GLY A 380 -5.45 0.96 -19.94
N ASN A 381 -4.66 0.05 -19.36
CA ASN A 381 -4.06 0.25 -18.04
C ASN A 381 -3.13 1.47 -17.98
N ARG A 382 -2.52 1.86 -19.11
CA ARG A 382 -1.62 3.02 -19.17
C ARG A 382 -2.34 4.35 -19.37
N TYR A 383 -3.55 4.33 -19.92
CA TYR A 383 -4.30 5.52 -20.32
C TYR A 383 -5.72 5.54 -19.73
N SER A 384 -5.86 5.17 -18.45
CA SER A 384 -7.15 5.09 -17.73
C SER A 384 -7.95 6.41 -17.71
N ASN A 385 -7.29 7.56 -17.92
CA ASN A 385 -7.93 8.88 -18.03
C ASN A 385 -8.64 9.13 -19.37
N LEU A 386 -8.36 8.35 -20.42
CA LEU A 386 -9.14 8.39 -21.65
C LEU A 386 -10.41 7.58 -21.41
N LEU A 387 -11.48 8.28 -20.99
CA LEU A 387 -12.87 7.84 -20.91
C LEU A 387 -13.38 7.36 -22.29
N PHE A 388 -12.79 6.30 -22.83
CA PHE A 388 -13.35 5.55 -23.92
C PHE A 388 -14.28 4.51 -23.29
N PRO A 389 -15.62 4.59 -23.51
CA PRO A 389 -16.56 3.54 -23.11
C PRO A 389 -16.30 2.17 -23.80
N LEU A 390 -15.23 2.08 -24.60
CA LEU A 390 -14.78 0.91 -25.34
C LEU A 390 -13.67 0.09 -24.64
N LEU A 391 -13.29 0.41 -23.40
CA LEU A 391 -12.35 -0.42 -22.60
C LEU A 391 -13.05 -1.16 -21.44
N PRO A 392 -14.02 -2.07 -21.72
CA PRO A 392 -14.88 -2.72 -20.72
C PRO A 392 -14.19 -3.77 -19.83
N PHE A 393 -12.85 -3.85 -19.82
CA PHE A 393 -12.12 -4.95 -19.19
C PHE A 393 -11.02 -4.50 -18.21
N GLN A 394 -10.92 -3.21 -17.88
CA GLN A 394 -9.85 -2.76 -16.99
C GLN A 394 -10.23 -2.96 -15.52
N ILE A 395 -9.44 -3.78 -14.85
CA ILE A 395 -9.44 -3.93 -13.39
C ILE A 395 -8.08 -3.45 -12.94
N GLU A 396 -8.01 -2.32 -12.25
CA GLU A 396 -6.76 -1.84 -11.66
C GLU A 396 -6.20 -2.84 -10.64
N PRO A 397 -4.93 -2.71 -10.23
CA PRO A 397 -4.33 -3.64 -9.28
C PRO A 397 -5.16 -3.78 -8.00
N SER A 398 -5.32 -5.04 -7.58
CA SER A 398 -6.31 -5.43 -6.58
C SER A 398 -6.09 -4.71 -5.24
N PHE A 399 -4.85 -4.34 -4.91
CA PHE A 399 -4.58 -3.65 -3.65
C PHE A 399 -5.10 -2.23 -3.68
N SER A 400 -4.82 -1.49 -4.75
CA SER A 400 -5.29 -0.11 -4.94
C SER A 400 -6.82 -0.03 -4.95
N VAL A 401 -7.49 -1.02 -5.56
CA VAL A 401 -8.96 -1.16 -5.46
C VAL A 401 -9.40 -1.42 -4.01
N SER A 402 -8.71 -2.29 -3.28
CA SER A 402 -9.04 -2.59 -1.87
C SER A 402 -8.86 -1.39 -0.95
N VAL A 403 -7.87 -0.53 -1.19
CA VAL A 403 -7.66 0.68 -0.36
C VAL A 403 -8.55 1.86 -0.77
N GLY A 404 -9.39 1.70 -1.80
CA GLY A 404 -10.36 2.70 -2.25
C GLY A 404 -9.84 3.67 -3.32
N ASN A 405 -8.66 3.42 -3.88
CA ASN A 405 -8.01 4.27 -4.88
C ASN A 405 -8.14 3.76 -6.31
N GLY A 406 -8.53 2.50 -6.48
CA GLY A 406 -8.50 1.82 -7.77
C GLY A 406 -9.82 1.88 -8.53
N ILE A 407 -9.76 1.84 -9.86
CA ILE A 407 -10.94 1.79 -10.75
C ILE A 407 -11.31 0.34 -11.07
N LEU A 408 -12.59 0.01 -10.90
CA LEU A 408 -13.18 -1.25 -11.35
C LEU A 408 -14.10 -0.99 -12.54
N SER A 409 -13.57 -1.05 -13.76
CA SER A 409 -14.38 -0.86 -14.97
C SER A 409 -14.93 -2.21 -15.46
N TRP A 410 -16.25 -2.33 -15.43
CA TRP A 410 -17.01 -3.34 -16.15
C TRP A 410 -18.08 -2.61 -16.96
N PRO A 411 -18.60 -3.17 -18.05
CA PRO A 411 -19.72 -2.58 -18.80
C PRO A 411 -21.06 -2.62 -18.03
N LEU A 412 -21.03 -2.63 -16.70
CA LEU A 412 -22.18 -2.57 -15.82
C LEU A 412 -22.31 -1.17 -15.22
N ARG A 413 -22.44 -0.15 -16.08
CA ARG A 413 -23.20 1.07 -15.82
C ARG A 413 -23.80 1.58 -17.12
#